data_AF-A0A2U3JV78-F1
#
_entry.id   AF-A0A2U3JV78-F1
#
_cell.length_a   1.000
_cell.length_b   1.000
_cell.length_c   1.000
_cell.angle_alpha   90.00
_cell.angle_beta   90.00
_cell.angle_gamma   90.00
#
_symmetry.space_group_name_H-M   'P 1'
#
loop_
_entity.id
_entity.type
_entity.pdbx_description
1 polymer ?
#
loop_
_entity_poly.entity_id
_entity_poly.type
_entity_poly.pdbx_seq_one_letter_code
_entity_poly.pdbx_strand_id
1 'polypeptide(L)'
;MIRFLADASLRDAIVSGCLRREPAIDFLSAHEANLAGVPDPDMLALAAAEGRIPVTSDFRTMPRHFGELLEAGGSSAGVFLVKHAYTGGRRN
;
A
#
# COMPACT_ATOMS: atom_id res chain seq x y z
N MET A 1 0.14 -16.72 6.43
CA MET A 1 0.15 -16.20 5.04
C MET A 1 0.34 -14.69 5.12
N ILE A 2 1.17 -14.10 4.26
CA ILE A 2 1.40 -12.65 4.24
C ILE A 2 0.24 -11.99 3.48
N ARG A 3 -0.27 -10.88 4.00
CA ARG A 3 -1.44 -10.17 3.45
C ARG A 3 -1.07 -8.74 3.15
N PHE A 4 -1.45 -8.25 1.99
CA PHE A 4 -1.11 -6.93 1.51
C PHE A 4 -2.37 -6.07 1.36
N LEU A 5 -2.21 -4.75 1.54
CA LEU A 5 -3.22 -3.74 1.26
C LEU A 5 -2.61 -2.71 0.30
N ALA A 6 -3.23 -2.50 -0.86
CA ALA A 6 -2.80 -1.45 -1.76
C ALA A 6 -3.34 -0.10 -1.27
N ASP A 7 -2.45 0.87 -1.14
CA ASP A 7 -2.82 2.28 -0.98
C ASP A 7 -3.36 2.84 -2.31
N ALA A 8 -4.22 3.87 -2.26
CA ALA A 8 -4.74 4.58 -3.42
C ALA A 8 -3.65 5.23 -4.29
N SER A 9 -2.47 5.52 -3.72
CA SER A 9 -1.30 5.99 -4.49
C SER A 9 -0.59 4.87 -5.30
N LEU A 10 -0.94 3.60 -5.07
CA LEU A 10 -0.32 2.48 -5.78
C LEU A 10 -0.96 2.31 -7.17
N ARG A 11 -0.14 2.03 -8.19
CA ARG A 11 -0.65 1.71 -9.52
C ARG A 11 -1.33 0.33 -9.52
N ASP A 12 -2.55 0.27 -10.00
CA ASP A 12 -3.31 -0.98 -10.20
C ASP A 12 -2.59 -2.04 -11.04
N ALA A 13 -1.72 -1.61 -11.96
CA ALA A 13 -0.88 -2.51 -12.76
C ALA A 13 0.06 -3.39 -11.90
N ILE A 14 0.44 -2.93 -10.71
CA ILE A 14 1.26 -3.69 -9.76
C ILE A 14 0.40 -4.77 -9.10
N VAL A 15 -0.78 -4.40 -8.59
CA VAL A 15 -1.73 -5.34 -7.95
C VAL A 15 -2.16 -6.43 -8.93
N SER A 16 -2.66 -6.03 -10.10
CA SER A 16 -3.06 -6.96 -11.17
C SER A 16 -1.88 -7.79 -11.69
N GLY A 17 -0.67 -7.23 -11.71
CA GLY A 17 0.56 -7.95 -12.07
C GLY A 17 0.92 -9.05 -11.07
N CYS A 18 0.81 -8.76 -9.77
CA CYS A 18 1.00 -9.73 -8.69
C CYS A 18 -0.04 -10.85 -8.76
N LEU A 19 -1.33 -10.51 -8.80
CA LEU A 19 -2.43 -11.49 -8.88
C LEU A 19 -2.31 -12.41 -10.11
N ARG A 20 -1.81 -11.90 -11.24
CA ARG A 20 -1.57 -12.72 -12.44
C ARG A 20 -0.41 -13.69 -12.29
N ARG A 21 0.65 -13.30 -11.57
CA ARG A 21 1.88 -14.10 -11.41
C ARG A 21 1.79 -15.10 -10.26
N GLU A 22 1.10 -14.72 -9.19
CA GLU A 22 0.87 -15.53 -8.00
C GLU A 22 -0.61 -15.38 -7.59
N PRO A 23 -1.52 -16.20 -8.14
CA PRO A 23 -2.94 -16.09 -7.84
C PRO A 23 -3.32 -16.37 -6.38
N ALA A 24 -2.46 -17.02 -5.60
CA ALA A 24 -2.71 -17.29 -4.19
C ALA A 24 -2.28 -16.14 -3.25
N ILE A 25 -1.71 -15.05 -3.79
CA ILE A 25 -1.34 -13.88 -2.98
C ILE A 25 -2.59 -13.22 -2.41
N ASP A 26 -2.62 -12.99 -1.09
CA ASP A 26 -3.65 -12.16 -0.46
C ASP A 26 -3.27 -10.69 -0.63
N PHE A 27 -3.73 -10.10 -1.73
CA PHE A 27 -3.51 -8.68 -2.03
C PHE A 27 -4.85 -7.98 -2.24
N LEU A 28 -5.27 -7.21 -1.22
CA LEU A 28 -6.48 -6.41 -1.28
C LEU A 28 -6.19 -5.08 -1.98
N SER A 29 -6.88 -4.81 -3.09
CA SER A 29 -6.72 -3.55 -3.81
C SER A 29 -7.35 -2.37 -3.07
N ALA A 30 -6.91 -1.14 -3.36
CA ALA A 30 -7.50 0.07 -2.82
C ALA A 30 -8.99 0.20 -3.19
N HIS A 31 -9.37 -0.28 -4.38
CA HIS A 31 -10.75 -0.30 -4.85
C HIS A 31 -11.62 -1.26 -4.04
N GLU A 32 -11.18 -2.52 -3.87
CA GLU A 32 -11.92 -3.51 -3.08
C GLU A 32 -12.03 -3.13 -1.60
N ALA A 33 -11.01 -2.45 -1.06
CA ALA A 33 -11.01 -1.90 0.29
C ALA A 33 -11.76 -0.57 0.44
N ASN A 34 -12.34 -0.02 -0.65
CA ASN A 34 -13.00 1.29 -0.68
C ASN A 34 -12.13 2.44 -0.10
N LEU A 35 -10.83 2.44 -0.38
CA LEU A 35 -9.88 3.43 0.14
C LEU A 35 -9.90 4.77 -0.62
N ALA A 36 -10.84 4.97 -1.54
CA ALA A 36 -10.96 6.22 -2.26
C ALA A 36 -11.26 7.39 -1.30
N GLY A 37 -10.32 8.32 -1.17
CA GLY A 37 -10.45 9.47 -0.26
C GLY A 37 -10.22 9.15 1.21
N VAL A 38 -9.84 7.91 1.56
CA VAL A 38 -9.47 7.54 2.92
C VAL A 38 -8.10 8.13 3.25
N PRO A 39 -7.95 8.88 4.36
CA PRO A 39 -6.66 9.41 4.80
C PRO A 39 -5.64 8.31 5.14
N ASP A 40 -4.35 8.60 4.92
CA ASP A 40 -3.26 7.65 5.22
C ASP A 40 -3.32 7.05 6.64
N PRO A 41 -3.58 7.83 7.73
CA PRO A 41 -3.67 7.25 9.07
C PRO A 41 -4.81 6.23 9.24
N ASP A 42 -5.95 6.47 8.60
CA ASP A 42 -7.11 5.58 8.67
C ASP A 42 -6.86 4.30 7.87
N MET A 43 -6.19 4.41 6.72
CA MET A 43 -5.73 3.26 5.94
C MET A 43 -4.70 2.43 6.72
N LEU A 44 -3.75 3.08 7.41
CA LEU A 44 -2.78 2.40 8.28
C LEU A 44 -3.47 1.69 9.46
N ALA A 45 -4.49 2.30 10.05
CA ALA A 45 -5.28 1.69 11.13
C ALA A 45 -6.06 0.47 10.63
N LEU A 46 -6.66 0.54 9.44
CA LEU A 46 -7.30 -0.60 8.80
C LEU A 46 -6.31 -1.74 8.55
N ALA A 47 -5.15 -1.42 7.98
CA ALA A 47 -4.10 -2.41 7.73
C ALA A 47 -3.60 -3.06 9.02
N ALA A 48 -3.41 -2.27 10.08
CA ALA A 48 -3.04 -2.76 11.41
C ALA A 48 -4.09 -3.71 11.98
N ALA A 49 -5.36 -3.29 11.98
CA ALA A 49 -6.49 -4.06 12.49
C ALA A 49 -6.66 -5.38 11.74
N GLU A 50 -6.49 -5.34 10.42
CA GLU A 50 -6.55 -6.53 9.60
C GLU A 50 -5.23 -7.28 9.53
N GLY A 51 -4.13 -6.83 10.14
CA GLY A 51 -2.80 -7.45 10.03
C GLY A 51 -2.31 -7.61 8.59
N ARG A 52 -2.53 -6.59 7.77
CA ARG A 52 -2.04 -6.43 6.39
C ARG A 52 -0.81 -5.52 6.36
N ILE A 53 0.05 -5.73 5.38
CA ILE A 53 1.18 -4.85 5.08
C ILE A 53 0.73 -3.86 3.99
N PRO A 54 0.62 -2.55 4.27
CA PRO A 54 0.35 -1.54 3.26
C PRO A 54 1.46 -1.49 2.21
N VAL A 55 1.06 -1.27 0.96
CA VAL A 55 1.93 -1.07 -0.19
C VAL A 55 1.55 0.25 -0.85
N THR A 56 2.46 1.21 -0.86
CA THR A 56 2.20 2.60 -1.26
C THR A 56 3.31 3.15 -2.16
N SER A 57 2.96 4.10 -3.02
CA SER A 57 3.93 4.90 -3.78
C SER A 57 4.16 6.30 -3.18
N ASP A 58 3.51 6.62 -2.05
CA ASP A 58 3.70 7.89 -1.37
C ASP A 58 4.96 7.85 -0.49
N PHE A 59 6.07 8.33 -1.05
CA PHE A 59 7.32 8.50 -0.30
C PHE A 59 7.36 9.79 0.53
N ARG A 60 6.39 10.70 0.32
CA ARG A 60 6.39 12.05 0.90
C ARG A 60 5.74 12.07 2.27
N THR A 61 4.57 11.44 2.42
CA THR A 61 3.78 11.48 3.66
C THR A 61 3.85 10.18 4.44
N MET A 62 3.90 9.03 3.77
CA MET A 62 3.75 7.73 4.41
C MET A 62 4.80 7.46 5.50
N PRO A 63 6.11 7.77 5.34
CA PRO A 63 7.08 7.53 6.41
C PRO A 63 6.74 8.28 7.71
N ARG A 64 6.22 9.51 7.60
CA ARG A 64 5.79 10.30 8.76
C ARG A 64 4.56 9.67 9.42
N HIS A 65 3.52 9.37 8.64
CA HIS A 65 2.30 8.76 9.16
C HIS A 65 2.55 7.38 9.81
N PHE A 66 3.46 6.61 9.23
CA PHE A 66 3.89 5.35 9.81
C PHE A 66 4.64 5.55 11.14
N GLY A 67 5.51 6.55 11.22
CA GLY A 67 6.15 6.94 12.49
C GLY A 67 5.14 7.34 13.56
N GLU A 68 4.18 8.20 13.21
CA GLU A 68 3.09 8.64 14.10
C GLU A 68 2.26 7.45 14.62
N LEU A 69 1.97 6.46 13.76
CA LEU A 69 1.28 5.23 14.18
C LEU A 69 2.07 4.49 15.27
N LEU A 70 3.39 4.33 15.08
CA LEU A 70 4.24 3.62 16.04
C LEU A 70 4.40 4.40 17.35
N GLU A 71 4.55 5.72 17.28
CA GLU A 71 4.62 6.60 18.46
C GLU A 71 3.32 6.57 19.27
N ALA A 72 2.17 6.44 18.60
CA ALA A 72 0.87 6.26 19.24
C ALA A 72 0.65 4.85 19.84
N GLY A 73 1.65 3.96 19.75
CA GLY A 73 1.56 2.58 20.24
C GLY A 73 0.79 1.65 19.31
N GLY A 74 0.54 2.06 18.07
CA GLY A 74 -0.09 1.24 17.04
C GLY A 74 0.78 0.05 16.64
N SER A 75 0.16 -1.11 16.46
CA SER A 75 0.84 -2.30 15.94
C SER A 75 0.83 -2.29 14.41
N SER A 76 1.95 -2.64 13.78
CA SER A 76 2.00 -2.81 12.33
C SER A 76 2.99 -3.90 11.92
N ALA A 77 2.68 -4.59 10.82
CA ALA A 77 3.59 -5.54 10.19
C ALA A 77 4.68 -4.87 9.32
N GLY A 78 4.64 -3.53 9.20
CA GLY A 78 5.55 -2.74 8.35
C GLY A 78 4.80 -2.09 7.18
N VAL A 79 5.54 -1.39 6.31
CA VAL A 79 5.03 -0.77 5.08
C VAL A 79 6.02 -0.98 3.93
N PHE A 80 5.53 -1.29 2.73
CA PHE A 80 6.33 -1.32 1.51
C PHE A 80 6.17 -0.01 0.73
N LEU A 81 7.29 0.70 0.54
CA LEU A 81 7.36 1.86 -0.34
C LEU A 81 7.82 1.40 -1.73
N VAL A 82 6.95 1.51 -2.73
CA VAL A 82 7.22 1.07 -4.10
C VAL A 82 7.35 2.26 -5.03
N LYS A 83 8.57 2.48 -5.53
CA LYS A 83 8.83 3.59 -6.44
C LYS A 83 8.11 3.38 -7.76
N HIS A 84 7.44 4.42 -8.22
CA HIS A 84 7.03 4.48 -9.61
C HIS A 84 8.26 4.54 -10.53
N ALA A 85 8.52 3.46 -11.27
CA ALA A 85 9.34 3.57 -12.47
C ALA A 85 8.67 4.61 -13.39
N TYR A 86 9.37 5.71 -13.63
CA TYR A 86 8.96 6.71 -14.59
C TYR A 86 9.25 6.12 -15.97
N THR A 87 8.22 5.72 -16.71
CA THR A 87 8.38 5.45 -18.15
C THR A 87 8.43 6.80 -18.85
N GLY A 88 9.56 7.51 -18.69
CA GLY A 88 9.91 8.60 -19.57
C GLY A 88 10.09 7.98 -20.95
N GLY A 89 9.21 8.34 -21.89
CA GLY A 89 9.24 7.81 -23.24
C GLY A 89 10.64 7.93 -23.83
N ARG A 90 11.20 6.82 -24.31
CA ARG A 90 12.26 6.89 -25.32
C ARG A 90 11.64 7.59 -26.54
N ARG A 91 11.84 8.89 -26.65
CA ARG A 91 11.75 9.61 -27.92
C ARG A 91 13.17 9.70 -28.47
N ASN A 92 13.32 9.01 -29.61
CA ASN A 92 14.46 8.96 -30.53
C ASN A 92 15.76 8.37 -29.98
#